data_AF-A0A1B7TDQ5-F1
#
_entry.id   AF-A0A1B7TDQ5-F1
#
_cell.length_a   1.000
_cell.length_b   1.000
_cell.length_c   1.000
_cell.angle_alpha   90.00
_cell.angle_beta   90.00
_cell.angle_gamma   90.00
#
_symmetry.space_group_name_H-M   'P 1'
#
loop_
_entity.id
_entity.type
_entity.pdbx_description
1 polymer ?
#
loop_
_entity_poly.entity_id
_entity_poly.type
_entity_poly.pdbx_seq_one_letter_code
_entity_poly.pdbx_strand_id
1 'polypeptide(L)'
;MVSINFKDVEDFGLILINLSTFTLFGMLISQWNYDIPVLFDRNASLSQFDRFLQHYFSFNSISIYTVIFYGFIYGLGLLGAIVRVTKPHPDYQLFEYGTFVLIFLFLCVFLTNVKTGIEACSHRKWGDVTEKQGLQVLAASNLILLAILLGVIILQAGLWYTKWEYQKRLNEFYEEEKKNDGEKKEDQPKPNANVIPKEELESISEEQPKKKTSVKKRGSKK
;
A
#
# COMPACT_ATOMS: atom_id res chain seq x y z
N MET A 1 22.79 8.76 17.31
CA MET A 1 21.58 7.98 17.03
C MET A 1 20.82 8.72 15.95
N VAL A 2 20.61 8.12 14.79
CA VAL A 2 19.78 8.71 13.73
C VAL A 2 18.34 8.64 14.21
N SER A 3 17.67 9.79 14.35
CA SER A 3 16.25 9.85 14.67
C SER A 3 15.44 9.60 13.39
N ILE A 4 14.76 8.46 13.31
CA ILE A 4 13.86 8.14 12.20
C ILE A 4 12.64 9.07 12.29
N ASN A 5 12.40 9.87 11.25
CA ASN A 5 11.23 10.74 11.17
C ASN A 5 10.03 9.96 10.57
N PHE A 6 8.80 10.40 10.86
CA PHE A 6 7.58 9.83 10.29
C PHE A 6 7.57 9.89 8.76
N LYS A 7 8.10 10.96 8.16
CA LYS A 7 8.25 11.08 6.70
C LYS A 7 9.14 9.97 6.12
N ASP A 8 10.20 9.58 6.82
CA ASP A 8 11.10 8.51 6.37
C ASP A 8 10.38 7.15 6.39
N VAL A 9 9.51 6.92 7.37
CA VAL A 9 8.68 5.71 7.47
C VAL A 9 7.64 5.66 6.35
N GLU A 10 7.07 6.81 5.99
CA GLU A 10 6.10 6.93 4.91
C GLU A 10 6.73 6.64 3.54
N ASP A 11 7.88 7.25 3.26
CA ASP A 11 8.62 7.04 2.02
C ASP A 11 9.16 5.60 1.93
N PHE A 12 9.57 5.01 3.06
CA PHE A 12 9.93 3.60 3.13
C PHE A 12 8.75 2.68 2.78
N GLY A 13 7.54 2.99 3.27
CA GLY A 13 6.32 2.24 2.91
C GLY A 13 6.06 2.24 1.39
N LEU A 14 6.26 3.37 0.73
CA LEU A 14 6.12 3.49 -0.73
C LEU A 14 7.15 2.68 -1.50
N ILE A 15 8.40 2.65 -1.02
CA ILE A 15 9.45 1.83 -1.64
C ILE A 15 9.08 0.35 -1.56
N LEU A 16 8.61 -0.13 -0.41
CA LEU A 16 8.20 -1.54 -0.25
C LEU A 16 7.02 -1.90 -1.17
N ILE A 17 6.01 -1.05 -1.25
CA ILE A 17 4.85 -1.24 -2.14
C ILE A 17 5.31 -1.33 -3.60
N ASN A 18 6.11 -0.38 -4.06
CA ASN A 18 6.54 -0.34 -5.46
C ASN A 18 7.47 -1.50 -5.80
N LEU A 19 8.45 -1.82 -4.94
CA LEU A 19 9.34 -2.97 -5.11
C LEU A 19 8.54 -4.26 -5.27
N SER A 20 7.55 -4.48 -4.40
CA SER A 20 6.70 -5.65 -4.45
C SER A 20 5.86 -5.68 -5.73
N THR A 21 5.19 -4.56 -6.05
CA THR A 21 4.28 -4.43 -7.20
C THR A 21 5.00 -4.69 -8.52
N PHE A 22 6.13 -4.02 -8.78
CA PHE A 22 6.86 -4.20 -10.03
C PHE A 22 7.48 -5.60 -10.17
N THR A 23 7.96 -6.18 -9.07
CA THR A 23 8.51 -7.54 -9.07
C THR A 23 7.44 -8.57 -9.43
N LEU A 24 6.26 -8.48 -8.79
CA LEU A 24 5.14 -9.39 -9.05
C LEU A 24 4.54 -9.16 -10.45
N PHE A 25 4.48 -7.91 -10.90
CA PHE A 25 4.00 -7.56 -12.24
C PHE A 25 4.90 -8.18 -13.32
N GLY A 26 6.22 -8.07 -13.17
CA GLY A 26 7.18 -8.72 -14.07
C GLY A 26 7.07 -10.25 -14.07
N MET A 27 6.90 -10.85 -12.89
CA MET A 27 6.69 -12.29 -12.76
C MET A 27 5.43 -12.76 -13.50
N LEU A 28 4.30 -12.06 -13.36
CA LEU A 28 3.06 -12.40 -14.06
C LEU A 28 3.15 -12.16 -15.58
N ILE A 29 3.75 -11.05 -16.02
CA ILE A 29 3.98 -10.80 -17.45
C ILE A 29 4.84 -11.88 -18.09
N SER A 30 5.79 -12.47 -17.35
CA SER A 30 6.62 -13.54 -17.92
C SER A 30 5.80 -14.77 -18.36
N GLN A 31 4.58 -14.96 -17.83
CA GLN A 31 3.68 -16.06 -18.18
C GLN A 31 2.75 -15.76 -19.37
N TRP A 32 2.73 -14.52 -19.87
CA TRP A 32 1.81 -14.12 -20.95
C TRP A 32 1.99 -14.89 -22.25
N ASN A 33 3.20 -15.38 -22.54
CA ASN A 33 3.46 -16.22 -23.71
C ASN A 33 2.60 -17.50 -23.74
N TYR A 34 2.15 -17.95 -22.56
CA TYR A 34 1.26 -19.10 -22.42
C TYR A 34 -0.20 -18.67 -22.28
N ASP A 35 -0.47 -17.61 -21.49
CA ASP A 35 -1.84 -17.20 -21.16
C ASP A 35 -2.60 -16.56 -22.33
N ILE A 36 -1.94 -15.67 -23.10
CA ILE A 36 -2.60 -14.89 -24.16
C ILE A 36 -3.18 -15.78 -25.28
N PRO A 37 -2.46 -16.78 -25.81
CA PRO A 37 -3.02 -17.66 -26.82
C PRO A 37 -4.28 -18.40 -26.34
N VAL A 38 -4.29 -18.88 -25.10
CA VAL A 38 -5.42 -19.63 -24.55
C VAL A 38 -6.66 -18.74 -24.30
N LEU A 39 -6.44 -17.45 -24.02
CA LEU A 39 -7.50 -16.48 -23.72
C LEU A 39 -8.13 -15.84 -24.95
N PHE A 40 -7.30 -15.35 -25.88
CA PHE A 40 -7.76 -14.45 -26.93
C PHE A 40 -7.83 -15.10 -28.32
N ASP A 41 -7.15 -16.22 -28.54
CA ASP A 41 -7.22 -16.95 -29.80
C ASP A 41 -8.46 -17.87 -29.82
N ARG A 42 -9.47 -17.49 -30.61
CA ARG A 42 -10.70 -18.27 -30.78
C ARG A 42 -10.46 -19.62 -31.46
N ASN A 43 -9.37 -19.74 -32.21
CA ASN A 43 -8.99 -20.95 -32.93
C ASN A 43 -7.78 -21.62 -32.25
N ALA A 44 -7.60 -21.37 -30.95
CA ALA A 44 -6.48 -21.91 -30.21
C ALA A 44 -6.34 -23.42 -30.42
N SER A 45 -5.19 -23.82 -30.97
CA SER A 45 -4.85 -25.21 -31.24
C SER A 45 -4.74 -25.99 -29.95
N LEU A 46 -5.03 -27.30 -30.01
CA LEU A 46 -4.82 -28.21 -28.89
C LEU A 46 -3.38 -28.13 -28.35
N SER A 47 -2.40 -27.92 -29.24
CA SER A 47 -0.99 -27.80 -28.85
C SER A 47 -0.69 -26.54 -28.01
N GLN A 48 -1.47 -25.46 -28.12
CA GLN A 48 -1.31 -24.28 -27.27
C GLN A 48 -1.83 -24.57 -25.86
N PHE A 49 -2.97 -25.27 -25.73
CA PHE A 49 -3.47 -25.74 -24.45
C PHE A 49 -2.50 -26.73 -23.78
N ASP A 50 -1.91 -27.64 -24.54
CA ASP A 50 -0.92 -28.59 -24.01
C ASP A 50 0.34 -27.87 -23.49
N ARG A 51 0.84 -26.87 -24.23
CA ARG A 51 1.98 -26.04 -23.79
C ARG A 51 1.66 -25.27 -22.51
N PHE A 52 0.48 -24.67 -22.43
CA PHE A 52 0.01 -23.98 -21.23
C PHE A 52 -0.06 -24.94 -20.04
N LEU A 53 -0.67 -26.11 -20.23
CA LEU A 53 -0.81 -27.11 -19.17
C LEU A 53 0.56 -27.61 -18.69
N GLN A 54 1.47 -27.93 -19.61
CA GLN A 54 2.82 -28.37 -19.27
C GLN A 54 3.60 -27.30 -18.51
N HIS A 55 3.42 -26.03 -18.90
CA HIS A 55 4.03 -24.90 -18.20
C HIS A 55 3.55 -24.82 -16.74
N TYR A 56 2.23 -24.76 -16.50
CA TYR A 56 1.71 -24.65 -15.13
C TYR A 56 1.87 -25.92 -14.29
N PHE A 57 1.89 -27.09 -14.92
CA PHE A 57 2.28 -28.34 -14.27
C PHE A 57 3.73 -28.25 -13.74
N SER A 58 4.65 -27.76 -14.57
CA SER A 58 6.05 -27.57 -14.20
C SER A 58 6.21 -26.47 -13.14
N PHE A 59 5.40 -25.41 -13.24
CA PHE A 59 5.36 -24.32 -12.28
C PHE A 59 4.94 -24.78 -10.88
N ASN A 60 3.99 -25.72 -10.78
CA ASN A 60 3.61 -26.33 -9.50
C ASN A 60 4.77 -27.10 -8.83
N SER A 61 5.76 -27.52 -9.62
CA SER A 61 6.92 -28.30 -9.17
C SER A 61 8.13 -27.42 -8.84
N ILE A 62 7.98 -26.09 -8.83
CA ILE A 62 9.07 -25.18 -8.52
C ILE A 62 9.56 -25.34 -7.08
N SER A 63 10.81 -24.96 -6.83
CA SER A 63 11.38 -25.01 -5.48
C SER A 63 10.56 -24.19 -4.50
N ILE A 64 10.32 -24.76 -3.31
CA ILE A 64 9.65 -24.07 -2.20
C ILE A 64 10.35 -22.75 -1.84
N TYR A 65 11.67 -22.66 -2.02
CA TYR A 65 12.43 -21.43 -1.79
C TYR A 65 12.01 -20.30 -2.72
N THR A 66 11.67 -20.61 -3.98
CA THR A 66 11.15 -19.61 -4.93
C THR A 66 9.78 -19.12 -4.50
N VAL A 67 8.91 -20.01 -4.01
CA VAL A 67 7.58 -19.64 -3.49
C VAL A 67 7.71 -18.75 -2.25
N ILE A 68 8.60 -19.12 -1.31
CA ILE A 68 8.87 -18.32 -0.11
C ILE A 68 9.44 -16.94 -0.48
N PHE A 69 10.35 -16.88 -1.47
CA PHE A 69 10.92 -15.62 -1.94
C PHE A 69 9.85 -14.66 -2.46
N TYR A 70 8.99 -15.10 -3.38
CA TYR A 70 7.90 -14.25 -3.89
C TYR A 70 6.85 -13.93 -2.82
N GLY A 71 6.57 -14.88 -1.91
CA GLY A 71 5.70 -14.64 -0.76
C GLY A 71 6.28 -13.58 0.19
N PHE A 72 7.58 -13.56 0.40
CA PHE A 72 8.28 -12.54 1.18
C PHE A 72 8.22 -11.17 0.50
N ILE A 73 8.49 -11.10 -0.81
CA ILE A 73 8.37 -9.85 -1.58
C ILE A 73 6.93 -9.31 -1.53
N TYR A 74 5.92 -10.17 -1.68
CA TYR A 74 4.52 -9.80 -1.48
C TYR A 74 4.27 -9.28 -0.05
N GLY A 75 4.78 -10.00 0.97
CA GLY A 75 4.68 -9.61 2.37
C GLY A 75 5.27 -8.24 2.67
N LEU A 76 6.40 -7.88 2.06
CA LEU A 76 6.99 -6.54 2.16
C LEU A 76 6.04 -5.45 1.61
N GLY A 77 5.43 -5.70 0.45
CA GLY A 77 4.46 -4.78 -0.15
C GLY A 77 3.23 -4.60 0.74
N LEU A 78 2.71 -5.70 1.30
CA LEU A 78 1.58 -5.67 2.23
C LEU A 78 1.93 -4.93 3.54
N LEU A 79 3.12 -5.16 4.10
CA LEU A 79 3.60 -4.42 5.27
C LEU A 79 3.71 -2.92 4.99
N GLY A 80 4.26 -2.54 3.83
CA GLY A 80 4.31 -1.15 3.39
C GLY A 80 2.92 -0.51 3.32
N ALA A 81 1.93 -1.24 2.79
CA ALA A 81 0.55 -0.80 2.73
C ALA A 81 -0.11 -0.68 4.13
N ILE A 82 0.16 -1.61 5.04
CA ILE A 82 -0.36 -1.56 6.42
C ILE A 82 0.20 -0.33 7.15
N VAL A 83 1.51 -0.10 7.09
CA VAL A 83 2.16 1.05 7.74
C VAL A 83 1.50 2.36 7.32
N ARG A 84 1.25 2.51 6.02
CA ARG A 84 0.60 3.67 5.40
C ARG A 84 -0.82 3.90 5.91
N VAL A 85 -1.63 2.84 5.97
CA VAL A 85 -3.03 2.89 6.44
C VAL A 85 -3.17 3.30 7.91
N THR A 86 -2.14 3.19 8.75
CA THR A 86 -2.25 3.54 10.18
C THR A 86 -2.43 5.04 10.45
N LYS A 87 -1.82 5.90 9.63
CA LYS A 87 -1.87 7.37 9.78
C LYS A 87 -1.77 8.06 8.41
N PRO A 88 -2.79 7.91 7.55
CA PRO A 88 -2.74 8.50 6.22
C PRO A 88 -2.98 10.02 6.30
N HIS A 89 -2.37 10.75 5.37
CA HIS A 89 -2.58 12.19 5.24
C HIS A 89 -3.97 12.50 4.66
N PRO A 90 -4.70 13.51 5.17
CA PRO A 90 -6.07 13.80 4.76
C PRO A 90 -6.24 14.00 3.23
N ASP A 91 -5.26 14.63 2.58
CA ASP A 91 -5.35 15.01 1.17
C ASP A 91 -5.23 13.84 0.18
N TYR A 92 -4.61 12.72 0.58
CA TYR A 92 -4.34 11.59 -0.32
C TYR A 92 -4.63 10.21 0.30
N GLN A 93 -5.34 10.17 1.44
CA GLN A 93 -5.70 8.93 2.14
C GLN A 93 -6.43 7.91 1.26
N LEU A 94 -7.23 8.36 0.28
CA LEU A 94 -7.96 7.47 -0.63
C LEU A 94 -7.02 6.63 -1.50
N PHE A 95 -5.89 7.19 -1.93
CA PHE A 95 -4.88 6.44 -2.68
C PHE A 95 -4.24 5.34 -1.81
N GLU A 96 -4.08 5.60 -0.51
CA GLU A 96 -3.51 4.62 0.44
C GLU A 96 -4.47 3.47 0.71
N TYR A 97 -5.71 3.79 1.05
CA TYR A 97 -6.74 2.78 1.29
C TYR A 97 -7.00 1.96 0.02
N GLY A 98 -7.11 2.62 -1.14
CA GLY A 98 -7.26 1.93 -2.42
C GLY A 98 -6.10 0.99 -2.72
N THR A 99 -4.86 1.41 -2.45
CA THR A 99 -3.68 0.55 -2.62
C THR A 99 -3.73 -0.67 -1.70
N PHE A 100 -4.05 -0.47 -0.42
CA PHE A 100 -4.17 -1.57 0.53
C PHE A 100 -5.25 -2.58 0.11
N VAL A 101 -6.43 -2.08 -0.30
CA VAL A 101 -7.53 -2.93 -0.77
C VAL A 101 -7.12 -3.72 -2.01
N LEU A 102 -6.45 -3.11 -2.99
CA LEU A 102 -6.00 -3.81 -4.20
C LEU A 102 -4.94 -4.88 -3.88
N ILE A 103 -3.96 -4.57 -3.02
CA ILE A 103 -2.95 -5.56 -2.60
C ILE A 103 -3.62 -6.72 -1.84
N PHE A 104 -4.58 -6.43 -0.96
CA PHE A 104 -5.32 -7.48 -0.26
C PHE A 104 -6.18 -8.33 -1.22
N LEU A 105 -6.85 -7.69 -2.18
CA LEU A 105 -7.62 -8.36 -3.21
C LEU A 105 -6.74 -9.26 -4.09
N PHE A 106 -5.52 -8.83 -4.41
CA PHE A 106 -4.53 -9.66 -5.10
C PHE A 106 -4.30 -10.97 -4.36
N LEU A 107 -4.09 -10.94 -3.04
CA LEU A 107 -3.90 -12.16 -2.24
C LEU A 107 -5.12 -13.07 -2.27
N CYS A 108 -6.33 -12.50 -2.14
CA CYS A 108 -7.56 -13.29 -2.21
C CYS A 108 -7.67 -14.03 -3.54
N VAL A 109 -7.57 -13.31 -4.66
CA VAL A 109 -7.69 -13.88 -6.01
C VAL A 109 -6.56 -14.89 -6.29
N PHE A 110 -5.34 -14.59 -5.83
CA PHE A 110 -4.22 -15.51 -5.97
C PHE A 110 -4.47 -16.84 -5.24
N LEU A 111 -4.90 -16.78 -3.98
CA LEU A 111 -5.12 -17.98 -3.17
C LEU A 111 -6.31 -18.80 -3.65
N THR A 112 -7.42 -18.16 -4.04
CA THR A 112 -8.64 -18.88 -4.41
C THR A 112 -8.64 -19.37 -5.85
N ASN A 113 -8.01 -18.63 -6.77
CA ASN A 113 -8.11 -18.92 -8.20
C ASN A 113 -6.80 -19.44 -8.77
N VAL A 114 -5.70 -18.69 -8.61
CA VAL A 114 -4.42 -19.03 -9.26
C VAL A 114 -3.78 -20.25 -8.62
N LYS A 115 -3.63 -20.27 -7.29
CA LYS A 115 -3.06 -21.42 -6.57
C LYS A 115 -3.87 -22.69 -6.85
N THR A 116 -5.19 -22.62 -6.71
CA THR A 116 -6.08 -23.76 -6.98
C THR A 116 -6.03 -24.21 -8.43
N GLY A 117 -5.96 -23.28 -9.39
CA GLY A 117 -5.82 -23.61 -10.81
C GLY A 117 -4.48 -24.29 -11.14
N ILE A 118 -3.37 -23.84 -10.54
CA ILE A 118 -2.06 -24.49 -10.69
C ILE A 118 -2.08 -25.92 -10.12
N GLU A 119 -2.72 -26.12 -8.96
CA GLU A 119 -2.86 -27.44 -8.37
C GLU A 119 -3.75 -28.36 -9.24
N ALA A 120 -4.81 -27.82 -9.83
CA ALA A 120 -5.67 -28.52 -10.78
C ALA A 120 -4.92 -28.96 -12.05
N CYS A 121 -3.97 -28.15 -12.56
CA CYS A 121 -3.07 -28.56 -13.65
C CYS A 121 -2.25 -29.81 -13.28
N SER A 122 -1.85 -29.94 -12.01
CA SER A 122 -1.03 -31.06 -11.53
C SER A 122 -1.84 -32.34 -11.35
N HIS A 123 -3.04 -32.23 -10.78
CA HIS A 123 -3.88 -33.39 -10.48
C HIS A 123 -4.88 -33.75 -11.60
N ARG A 124 -5.01 -32.90 -12.64
CA ARG A 124 -6.03 -32.98 -13.70
C ARG A 124 -7.46 -33.11 -13.16
N LYS A 125 -7.75 -32.41 -12.05
CA LYS A 125 -9.05 -32.39 -11.40
C LYS A 125 -9.67 -31.01 -11.56
N TRP A 126 -10.61 -30.90 -12.50
CA TRP A 126 -11.22 -29.64 -12.92
C TRP A 126 -12.62 -29.38 -12.32
N GLY A 127 -13.15 -30.32 -11.52
CA GLY A 127 -14.50 -30.22 -10.96
C GLY A 127 -15.57 -30.33 -12.06
N ASP A 128 -16.51 -29.39 -12.08
CA ASP A 128 -17.66 -29.37 -12.99
C ASP A 128 -17.34 -28.78 -14.38
N VAL A 129 -16.10 -28.34 -14.62
CA VAL A 129 -15.68 -27.75 -15.90
C VAL A 129 -14.77 -28.68 -16.69
N THR A 130 -14.76 -28.50 -18.01
CA THR A 130 -13.80 -29.19 -18.87
C THR A 130 -12.37 -28.67 -18.63
N GLU A 131 -11.36 -29.48 -18.91
CA GLU A 131 -9.95 -29.08 -18.78
C GLU A 131 -9.66 -27.76 -19.51
N LYS A 132 -10.13 -27.61 -20.76
CA LYS A 132 -9.94 -26.37 -21.54
C LYS A 132 -10.53 -25.14 -20.86
N GLN A 133 -11.74 -25.24 -20.33
CA GLN A 133 -12.38 -24.15 -19.59
C GLN A 133 -11.60 -23.84 -18.30
N GLY A 134 -11.16 -24.86 -17.57
CA GLY A 134 -10.34 -24.69 -16.37
C GLY A 134 -9.02 -23.96 -16.65
N LEU A 135 -8.31 -24.32 -17.73
CA LEU A 135 -7.08 -23.65 -18.15
C LEU A 135 -7.34 -22.18 -18.55
N GLN A 136 -8.45 -21.89 -19.22
CA GLN A 136 -8.85 -20.52 -19.54
C GLN A 136 -9.17 -19.70 -18.29
N VAL A 137 -9.80 -20.30 -17.27
CA VAL A 137 -10.06 -19.63 -15.98
C VAL A 137 -8.76 -19.30 -15.25
N LEU A 138 -7.77 -20.20 -15.28
CA LEU A 138 -6.44 -19.93 -14.71
C LEU A 138 -5.76 -18.76 -15.45
N ALA A 139 -5.74 -18.79 -16.79
CA ALA A 139 -5.17 -17.72 -17.60
C ALA A 139 -5.86 -16.37 -17.31
N ALA A 140 -7.19 -16.36 -17.24
CA ALA A 140 -7.98 -15.16 -16.94
C ALA A 140 -7.68 -14.63 -15.54
N SER A 141 -7.46 -15.53 -14.58
CA SER A 141 -7.11 -15.15 -13.21
C SER A 141 -5.76 -14.44 -13.14
N ASN A 142 -4.75 -14.87 -13.90
CA ASN A 142 -3.48 -14.15 -14.02
C ASN A 142 -3.66 -12.78 -14.66
N LEU A 143 -4.52 -12.66 -15.68
CA LEU A 143 -4.85 -11.37 -16.29
C LEU A 143 -5.54 -10.43 -15.29
N ILE A 144 -6.44 -10.95 -14.44
CA ILE A 144 -7.07 -10.17 -13.36
C ILE A 144 -6.01 -9.71 -12.35
N LEU A 145 -5.07 -10.57 -11.95
CA LEU A 145 -3.98 -10.16 -11.06
C LEU A 145 -3.11 -9.06 -11.67
N LEU A 146 -2.81 -9.13 -12.97
CA LEU A 146 -2.12 -8.06 -13.69
C LEU A 146 -2.91 -6.75 -13.69
N ALA A 147 -4.22 -6.80 -13.90
CA ALA A 147 -5.09 -5.62 -13.84
C ALA A 147 -5.12 -4.99 -12.44
N ILE A 148 -5.13 -5.81 -11.39
CA ILE A 148 -5.04 -5.35 -9.99
C ILE A 148 -3.71 -4.64 -9.74
N LEU A 149 -2.58 -5.25 -10.12
CA LEU A 149 -1.26 -4.65 -9.96
C LEU A 149 -1.10 -3.38 -10.80
N LEU A 150 -1.66 -3.33 -12.01
CA LEU A 150 -1.72 -2.12 -12.82
C LEU A 150 -2.52 -1.01 -12.10
N GLY A 151 -3.64 -1.38 -11.45
CA GLY A 151 -4.39 -0.49 -10.59
C GLY A 151 -3.54 0.07 -9.45
N VAL A 152 -2.73 -0.77 -8.79
CA VAL A 152 -1.77 -0.31 -7.77
C VAL A 152 -0.77 0.68 -8.37
N ILE A 153 -0.16 0.37 -9.51
CA ILE A 153 0.79 1.26 -10.19
C ILE A 153 0.15 2.63 -10.49
N ILE A 154 -1.09 2.65 -10.99
CA ILE A 154 -1.84 3.88 -11.26
C ILE A 154 -2.08 4.68 -9.98
N LEU A 155 -2.50 4.02 -8.89
CA LEU A 155 -2.69 4.71 -7.59
C LEU A 155 -1.37 5.25 -7.04
N GLN A 156 -0.26 4.51 -7.19
CA GLN A 156 1.06 4.97 -6.76
C GLN A 156 1.54 6.18 -7.59
N ALA A 157 1.30 6.17 -8.90
CA ALA A 157 1.60 7.30 -9.77
C ALA A 157 0.74 8.54 -9.42
N GLY A 158 -0.55 8.33 -9.15
CA GLY A 158 -1.46 9.39 -8.70
C GLY A 158 -1.03 10.00 -7.37
N LEU A 159 -0.70 9.16 -6.39
CA LEU A 159 -0.17 9.58 -5.11
C LEU A 159 1.11 10.40 -5.27
N TRP A 160 2.06 9.92 -6.08
CA TRP A 160 3.29 10.64 -6.37
C TRP A 160 3.01 12.02 -6.97
N TYR A 161 2.07 12.10 -7.92
CA TYR A 161 1.65 13.37 -8.52
C TYR A 161 1.06 14.33 -7.48
N THR A 162 0.15 13.86 -6.62
CA THR A 162 -0.44 14.71 -5.56
C THR A 162 0.60 15.21 -4.57
N LYS A 163 1.59 14.38 -4.20
CA LYS A 163 2.69 14.79 -3.32
C LYS A 163 3.57 15.83 -4.00
N TRP A 164 3.92 15.62 -5.26
CA TRP A 164 4.74 16.56 -6.02
C TRP A 164 4.06 17.92 -6.16
N GLU A 165 2.77 17.94 -6.51
CA GLU A 165 1.99 19.17 -6.60
C GLU A 165 1.89 19.90 -5.25
N TYR A 166 1.61 19.17 -4.17
CA TYR A 166 1.56 19.72 -2.81
C TYR A 166 2.89 20.37 -2.40
N GLN A 167 4.01 19.68 -2.64
CA GLN A 167 5.34 20.20 -2.33
C GLN A 167 5.67 21.45 -3.16
N LYS A 168 5.27 21.49 -4.43
CA LYS A 168 5.47 22.67 -5.28
C LYS A 168 4.75 23.90 -4.71
N ARG A 169 3.46 23.77 -4.38
CA ARG A 169 2.66 24.85 -3.79
C ARG A 169 3.24 25.34 -2.47
N LEU A 170 3.63 24.41 -1.60
CA LEU A 170 4.21 24.74 -0.30
C LEU A 170 5.52 25.54 -0.42
N ASN A 171 6.36 25.19 -1.40
CA ASN A 171 7.59 25.93 -1.67
C ASN A 171 7.32 27.35 -2.19
N GLU A 172 6.33 27.53 -3.07
CA GLU A 172 5.90 28.85 -3.56
C GLU A 172 5.45 29.75 -2.40
N PHE A 173 4.63 29.23 -1.47
CA PHE A 173 4.22 29.96 -0.25
C PHE A 173 5.40 30.40 0.62
N TYR A 174 6.37 29.51 0.88
CA TYR A 174 7.54 29.87 1.68
C TYR A 174 8.47 30.88 0.99
N GLU A 175 8.50 30.91 -0.35
CA GLU A 175 9.23 31.92 -1.10
C GLU A 175 8.54 33.29 -1.02
N GLU A 176 7.20 33.32 -1.06
CA GLU A 176 6.42 34.55 -0.87
C GLU A 176 6.55 35.10 0.55
N GLU A 177 6.52 34.26 1.59
CA GLU A 177 6.77 34.71 2.96
C GLU A 177 8.17 35.29 3.13
N LYS A 178 9.20 34.68 2.53
CA LYS A 178 10.58 35.21 2.58
C LYS A 178 10.71 36.55 1.85
N LYS A 179 9.98 36.75 0.75
CA LYS A 179 9.94 38.03 0.03
C LYS A 179 9.22 39.09 0.86
N ASN A 180 8.07 38.75 1.44
CA ASN A 180 7.28 39.64 2.28
C ASN A 180 7.98 40.00 3.61
N ASP A 181 8.72 39.08 4.23
CA ASP A 181 9.53 39.35 5.45
C ASP A 181 10.85 40.09 5.14
N GLY A 182 11.30 40.04 3.89
CA GLY A 182 12.38 40.88 3.37
C GLY A 182 11.93 42.32 3.14
N GLU A 183 10.70 42.53 2.66
CA GLU A 183 10.10 43.84 2.40
C GLU A 183 9.60 44.53 3.69
N LYS A 184 9.24 43.78 4.74
CA LYS A 184 8.84 44.32 6.05
C LYS A 184 10.01 44.83 6.92
N LYS A 185 11.24 44.91 6.42
CA LYS A 185 12.41 45.41 7.17
C LYS A 185 12.76 46.88 6.93
N GLU A 186 12.01 47.63 6.11
CA GLU A 186 12.33 49.03 5.79
C GLU A 186 11.43 50.12 6.40
N ASP A 187 10.40 49.82 7.20
CA ASP A 187 9.60 50.89 7.83
C ASP A 187 9.29 50.69 9.34
N GLN A 188 10.14 51.34 10.15
CA GLN A 188 9.96 51.90 11.50
C GLN A 188 9.92 50.98 12.75
N PRO A 189 9.91 51.57 13.97
CA PRO A 189 11.07 51.64 14.87
C PRO A 189 10.88 50.76 16.12
N LYS A 190 11.98 50.42 16.80
CA LYS A 190 12.01 49.57 18.01
C LYS A 190 10.98 50.02 19.07
N PRO A 191 10.11 49.12 19.57
CA PRO A 191 9.44 49.30 20.85
C PRO A 191 9.98 48.33 21.92
N ASN A 192 9.88 48.84 23.14
CA ASN A 192 10.51 48.45 24.38
C ASN A 192 10.03 47.10 24.95
N ALA A 193 10.86 46.50 25.80
CA ALA A 193 10.55 45.30 26.57
C ALA A 193 9.42 45.54 27.59
N ASN A 194 8.69 44.46 27.90
CA ASN A 194 7.54 44.31 28.80
C ASN A 194 6.18 44.76 28.24
N VAL A 195 5.31 43.79 27.91
CA VAL A 195 4.01 43.52 28.57
C VAL A 195 3.51 42.14 28.10
N ILE A 196 3.20 41.23 29.03
CA ILE A 196 2.45 39.99 28.79
C ILE A 196 1.00 40.23 29.26
N PRO A 197 -0.02 40.12 28.38
CA PRO A 197 -1.42 39.95 28.78
C PRO A 197 -1.82 38.48 28.99
N LYS A 198 -2.77 38.27 29.92
CA LYS A 198 -3.00 37.08 30.76
C LYS A 198 -3.93 35.98 30.19
N GLU A 199 -4.15 35.87 28.89
CA GLU A 199 -5.27 35.04 28.38
C GLU A 199 -4.94 33.58 28.04
N GLU A 200 -3.69 33.12 28.20
CA GLU A 200 -3.29 31.75 27.85
C GLU A 200 -3.00 30.85 29.07
N LEU A 201 -3.61 31.16 30.21
CA LEU A 201 -3.51 30.37 31.45
C LEU A 201 -4.77 29.54 31.76
N GLU A 202 -5.86 29.67 31.01
CA GLU A 202 -7.12 28.95 31.29
C GLU A 202 -7.34 27.69 30.43
N SER A 203 -6.76 27.57 29.23
CA SER A 203 -7.04 26.43 28.33
C SER A 203 -6.27 25.14 28.64
N ILE A 204 -5.27 25.19 29.53
CA ILE A 204 -4.45 24.01 29.92
C ILE A 204 -5.16 23.20 31.04
N SER A 205 -6.27 23.68 31.59
CA SER A 205 -6.85 23.13 32.83
C SER A 205 -8.00 22.11 32.68
N GLU A 206 -8.52 21.83 31.47
CA GLU A 206 -9.78 21.08 31.34
C GLU A 206 -9.74 19.58 30.99
N GLU A 207 -8.65 18.97 30.50
CA GLU A 207 -8.71 17.54 30.11
C GLU A 207 -7.63 16.64 30.75
N GLN A 208 -7.80 16.34 32.04
CA GLN A 208 -7.36 15.07 32.64
C GLN A 208 -8.45 14.53 33.59
N PRO A 209 -8.88 13.26 33.48
CA PRO A 209 -10.05 12.76 34.22
C PRO A 209 -9.72 12.43 35.69
N LYS A 210 -10.59 12.91 36.60
CA LYS A 210 -10.52 12.74 38.06
C LYS A 210 -10.72 11.28 38.50
N LYS A 211 -9.68 10.68 39.12
CA LYS A 211 -9.84 9.53 40.05
C LYS A 211 -10.40 10.06 41.39
N LYS A 212 -11.56 9.55 41.81
CA LYS A 212 -12.19 9.85 43.10
C LYS A 212 -11.37 9.25 44.26
N THR A 213 -10.93 10.10 45.18
CA THR A 213 -10.51 9.68 46.53
C THR A 213 -11.43 10.35 47.55
N SER A 214 -12.32 9.57 48.18
CA SER A 214 -13.09 10.02 49.34
C SER A 214 -12.35 9.64 50.63
N VAL A 215 -11.82 10.64 51.33
CA VAL A 215 -11.37 10.52 52.72
C VAL A 215 -12.56 10.83 53.64
N LYS A 216 -12.84 9.98 54.63
CA LYS A 216 -13.61 10.37 55.82
C LYS A 216 -12.95 9.84 57.10
N LYS A 217 -12.57 10.78 57.96
CA LYS A 217 -11.90 10.68 59.28
C LYS A 217 -12.72 9.94 60.36
N ARG A 218 -12.01 9.34 61.33
CA ARG A 218 -12.16 9.36 62.83
C ARG A 218 -11.60 8.05 63.40
N GLY A 219 -10.89 7.93 64.53
CA GLY A 219 -10.43 8.80 65.62
C GLY A 219 -9.38 7.98 66.46
N SER A 220 -8.38 8.62 67.05
CA SER A 220 -8.19 8.84 68.51
C SER A 220 -8.07 7.61 69.44
N LYS A 221 -6.94 7.57 70.16
CA LYS A 221 -6.60 6.78 71.39
C LYS A 221 -6.45 5.27 71.17
N LYS A 222 -5.42 4.58 71.65
CA LYS A 222 -4.54 4.75 72.83
C LYS A 222 -3.19 4.11 72.53
#